data_AF-G1VJG0-F1
#
_entry.id   AF-G1VJG0-F1
#
_cell.length_a   1.000
_cell.length_b   1.000
_cell.length_c   1.000
_cell.angle_alpha   90.00
_cell.angle_beta   90.00
_cell.angle_gamma   90.00
#
_symmetry.space_group_name_H-M   'P 1'
#
loop_
_entity.id
_entity.type
_entity.pdbx_description
1 polymer ?
#
loop_
_entity_poly.entity_id
_entity_poly.type
_entity_poly.pdbx_seq_one_letter_code
_entity_poly.pdbx_strand_id
1 'polypeptide(L)' 'MFEDRIAALNKDTEAMPSIPYEKRIYTVDEIQDILGIGRNSAYNLVKSGVFHSVRIGGNIRISKKSFDDWLDKQMDTCQV' A
#
# COMPACT_ATOMS: atom_id res chain seq x y z
N MET A 1 0.23 -41.35 -23.46
CA MET A 1 -0.23 -41.83 -22.12
C MET A 1 0.76 -41.51 -20.99
N PHE A 2 1.55 -40.44 -21.12
CA PHE A 2 2.30 -39.80 -20.03
C PHE A 2 1.83 -38.35 -19.89
N GLU A 3 1.49 -37.71 -21.02
CA GLU A 3 0.89 -36.38 -21.13
C GLU A 3 -0.44 -36.26 -20.35
N ASP A 4 -1.28 -37.30 -20.38
CA ASP A 4 -2.58 -37.28 -19.67
C ASP A 4 -2.42 -37.18 -18.14
N ARG A 5 -1.34 -37.77 -17.59
CA ARG A 5 -1.03 -37.67 -16.14
C ARG A 5 -0.46 -36.31 -15.77
N ILE A 6 0.31 -35.69 -16.67
CA ILE A 6 0.83 -34.33 -16.47
C ILE A 6 -0.33 -33.32 -16.48
N ALA A 7 -1.29 -33.48 -17.40
CA ALA A 7 -2.49 -32.63 -17.46
C ALA A 7 -3.38 -32.77 -16.22
N ALA A 8 -3.50 -33.98 -15.65
CA ALA A 8 -4.28 -34.21 -14.44
C ALA A 8 -3.68 -33.51 -13.20
N LEU A 9 -2.35 -33.45 -13.08
CA LEU A 9 -1.67 -32.83 -11.94
C LEU A 9 -1.65 -31.29 -11.99
N ASN A 10 -1.63 -30.70 -13.20
CA ASN A 10 -1.69 -29.24 -13.36
C ASN A 10 -3.10 -28.67 -13.10
N LYS A 11 -4.15 -29.50 -13.18
CA LYS A 11 -5.55 -29.07 -13.00
C LYS A 11 -5.86 -28.58 -11.57
N ASP A 12 -5.12 -29.06 -10.57
CA ASP A 12 -5.30 -28.67 -9.17
C ASP A 12 -4.49 -27.41 -8.79
N THR A 13 -3.53 -26.99 -9.63
CA THR A 13 -2.66 -25.84 -9.35
C THR A 13 -3.27 -24.50 -9.80
N GLU A 14 -4.27 -24.54 -10.70
CA GLU A 14 -4.95 -23.33 -11.20
C GLU A 14 -6.01 -22.76 -10.24
N ALA A 15 -6.26 -23.44 -9.11
CA ALA A 15 -7.27 -23.04 -8.11
C ALA A 15 -6.69 -22.42 -6.84
N MET A 16 -5.44 -21.93 -6.86
CA MET A 16 -5.00 -21.02 -5.80
C MET A 16 -5.74 -19.69 -6.01
N PRO A 17 -6.71 -19.30 -5.15
CA PRO A 17 -7.29 -17.98 -5.26
C PRO A 17 -6.15 -16.98 -5.12
N SER A 18 -6.06 -16.03 -6.05
CA SER A 18 -5.20 -14.87 -5.88
C SER A 18 -5.65 -14.17 -4.60
N ILE A 19 -5.07 -14.53 -3.46
CA ILE A 19 -5.35 -13.85 -2.21
C ILE A 19 -4.94 -12.40 -2.49
N PRO A 20 -5.89 -11.44 -2.48
CA PRO A 20 -5.52 -10.05 -2.71
C PRO A 20 -4.66 -9.66 -1.52
N TYR A 21 -3.34 -9.64 -1.73
CA TYR A 21 -2.42 -9.14 -0.73
C TYR A 21 -2.70 -7.66 -0.58
N GLU A 22 -3.43 -7.31 0.48
CA GLU A 22 -3.69 -5.92 0.79
C GLU A 22 -2.35 -5.23 1.07
N LYS A 23 -2.06 -4.20 0.29
CA LYS A 23 -0.79 -3.49 0.35
C LYS A 23 -0.69 -2.77 1.71
N ARG A 24 0.23 -3.21 2.56
CA ARG A 24 0.39 -2.68 3.93
C ARG A 24 1.21 -1.39 4.00
N ILE A 25 1.79 -0.98 2.88
CA ILE A 25 2.71 0.16 2.80
C ILE A 25 2.39 1.04 1.59
N TYR A 26 2.50 2.35 1.80
CA TYR A 26 2.46 3.35 0.75
C TYR A 26 3.86 3.87 0.43
N THR A 27 4.00 4.33 -0.80
CA THR A 27 5.13 5.12 -1.29
C THR A 27 4.78 6.60 -1.31
N VAL A 28 5.78 7.46 -1.48
CA VAL A 28 5.57 8.91 -1.54
C VAL A 28 4.71 9.31 -2.74
N ASP A 29 4.82 8.61 -3.87
CA ASP A 29 3.95 8.84 -5.04
C ASP A 29 2.50 8.47 -4.74
N GLU A 30 2.24 7.34 -4.08
CA GLU A 30 0.87 6.99 -3.68
C GLU A 30 0.25 8.01 -2.72
N ILE A 31 1.03 8.58 -1.80
CA ILE A 31 0.53 9.66 -0.93
C ILE A 31 0.23 10.93 -1.73
N GLN A 32 1.01 11.23 -2.77
CA GLN A 32 0.71 12.34 -3.68
C GLN A 32 -0.63 12.10 -4.38
N ASP A 33 -0.86 10.90 -4.89
CA ASP A 33 -2.09 10.54 -5.60
C ASP A 33 -3.31 10.53 -4.66
N ILE A 34 -3.17 10.00 -3.44
CA ILE A 34 -4.26 9.93 -2.45
C ILE A 34 -4.66 11.33 -1.94
N LEU A 35 -3.68 12.18 -1.65
CA LEU A 35 -3.93 13.53 -1.10
C LEU A 35 -4.12 14.59 -2.20
N GLY A 36 -3.77 14.30 -3.45
CA GLY A 36 -3.75 15.27 -4.54
C GLY A 36 -2.73 16.41 -4.35
N ILE A 37 -1.66 16.17 -3.59
CA ILE A 37 -0.65 17.19 -3.26
C ILE A 37 0.59 17.06 -4.13
N GLY A 38 1.27 18.18 -4.37
CA GLY A 38 2.54 18.18 -5.07
C GLY A 38 3.64 17.42 -4.32
N ARG A 39 4.63 16.91 -5.08
CA ARG A 39 5.79 16.18 -4.57
C ARG A 39 6.45 16.83 -3.35
N ASN A 40 6.71 18.13 -3.41
CA ASN A 40 7.37 18.85 -2.31
C ASN A 40 6.54 18.80 -1.02
N SER A 41 5.22 18.97 -1.13
CA SER A 41 4.30 18.89 0.01
C SER A 41 4.26 17.48 0.59
N ALA A 42 4.25 16.44 -0.25
CA ALA A 42 4.30 15.05 0.21
C ALA A 42 5.61 14.75 0.97
N TYR A 43 6.76 15.19 0.46
CA TYR A 43 8.03 15.03 1.16
C TYR A 43 8.07 15.79 2.49
N ASN A 44 7.52 17.01 2.53
CA ASN A 44 7.42 17.79 3.76
C ASN A 44 6.51 17.10 4.78
N LEU A 45 5.38 16.54 4.34
CA LEU A 45 4.44 15.80 5.18
C LEU A 45 5.11 14.57 5.80
N VAL A 46 5.81 13.78 4.97
CA VAL A 46 6.58 12.63 5.45
C VAL A 46 7.66 13.05 6.44
N LYS A 47 8.37 14.16 6.16
CA LYS A 47 9.41 14.71 7.06
C LYS A 47 8.83 15.27 8.36
N SER A 48 7.58 15.74 8.36
CA SER A 48 6.90 16.25 9.55
C SER A 48 6.61 15.15 10.59
N GLY A 49 6.61 13.88 10.18
CA GLY A 49 6.48 12.75 11.10
C GLY A 49 5.08 12.54 11.68
N VAL A 50 4.04 13.10 11.04
CA VAL A 50 2.64 12.96 11.50
C VAL A 50 2.11 11.52 11.43
N PHE A 51 2.73 10.67 10.62
CA PHE A 51 2.45 9.22 10.52
C PHE A 51 3.75 8.42 10.50
N HIS A 52 3.65 7.11 10.76
CA HIS A 52 4.78 6.20 10.71
C HIS A 52 5.35 6.08 9.29
N SER A 53 6.55 6.62 9.11
CA SER A 53 7.36 6.45 7.90
C SER A 53 8.74 5.92 8.25
N VAL A 54 9.23 4.97 7.45
CA VAL A 54 10.53 4.36 7.60
C VAL A 54 11.30 4.55 6.31
N ARG A 55 12.52 5.07 6.42
CA ARG A 55 13.44 5.16 5.30
C ARG A 55 14.25 3.87 5.24
N ILE A 56 14.00 3.06 4.21
CA ILE A 56 14.81 1.86 3.93
C ILE A 56 15.72 2.19 2.75
N GLY A 57 17.00 2.42 3.05
CA GLY A 57 18.00 2.86 2.08
C GLY A 57 17.65 4.23 1.47
N GLY A 58 17.40 4.25 0.16
CA GLY A 58 17.04 5.45 -0.61
C GLY A 58 15.54 5.71 -0.73
N ASN A 59 14.69 4.78 -0.30
CA ASN A 59 13.24 4.88 -0.49
C ASN A 59 12.50 5.01 0.85
N ILE A 60 11.37 5.72 0.84
CA ILE A 60 10.55 5.91 2.04
C ILE A 60 9.33 5.01 1.94
N ARG A 61 9.08 4.25 3.00
CA ARG A 61 7.91 3.38 3.17
C ARG A 61 7.04 3.93 4.27
N ILE A 62 5.77 4.08 3.97
CA ILE A 62 4.79 4.68 4.87
C ILE A 62 3.83 3.57 5.28
N SER A 63 3.55 3.42 6.56
CA SER A 63 2.61 2.39 7.03
C SER A 63 1.19 2.79 6.65
N LYS A 64 0.48 1.93 5.90
CA LYS A 64 -0.91 2.19 5.47
C LYS A 64 -1.81 2.50 6.66
N LYS A 65 -1.76 1.65 7.69
CA LYS A 65 -2.57 1.82 8.91
C LYS A 65 -2.37 3.18 9.57
N SER A 66 -1.11 3.58 9.76
CA SER A 66 -0.83 4.86 10.43
C SER A 66 -1.19 6.07 9.58
N PHE A 67 -1.15 5.93 8.25
CA PHE A 67 -1.56 6.98 7.33
C PHE A 67 -3.09 7.12 7.31
N ASP A 68 -3.81 6.01 7.17
CA ASP A 68 -5.28 5.97 7.18
C ASP A 68 -5.82 6.55 8.52
N ASP A 69 -5.27 6.10 9.66
CA ASP A 69 -5.63 6.62 10.99
C ASP A 69 -5.35 8.13 11.15
N TRP A 70 -4.39 8.69 10.39
CA TRP A 70 -4.10 10.13 10.38
C TRP A 70 -5.07 10.87 9.47
N LEU A 71 -5.39 10.31 8.30
CA LEU A 71 -6.32 10.89 7.32
C LEU A 71 -7.72 11.02 7.92
N ASP A 72 -8.19 9.99 8.61
CA ASP A 72 -9.49 10.00 9.29
C ASP A 72 -9.58 11.14 10.32
N LYS A 73 -8.51 11.34 11.10
CA LYS A 73 -8.44 12.46 12.07
C LYS A 73 -8.48 13.84 11.41
N GLN A 74 -7.95 13.99 10.20
CA GLN A 74 -8.06 15.25 9.46
C GLN A 74 -9.48 15.47 8.92
N MET A 75 -10.18 14.41 8.51
CA MET A 75 -11.58 14.49 8.05
C MET A 75 -12.54 14.82 9.19
N ASP A 76 -12.30 14.29 10.40
CA ASP A 76 -13.11 14.58 11.59
C ASP A 76 -13.06 16.06 12.01
N THR A 77 -11.98 16.78 11.68
CA THR A 77 -11.89 18.22 11.98
C THR A 77 -12.78 19.12 11.10
N CYS A 78 -13.57 18.55 10.16
CA CYS A 78 -14.52 19.29 9.33
C CYS A 78 -15.98 19.26 9.81
N GLN A 79 -16.26 18.81 11.04
CA GLN A 79 -17.59 19.02 11.65
C GLN A 79 -17.65 20.37 12.37
N VAL A 80 -18.01 21.43 11.63
CA VAL A 80 -18.59 22.68 12.17
C VAL A 80 -19.87 23.00 11.42
#